data_AF-A0A0S8K1Y5-F1
#
_entry.id   AF-A0A0S8K1Y5-F1
#
_cell.length_a   1.000
_cell.length_b   1.000
_cell.length_c   1.000
_cell.angle_alpha   90.00
_cell.angle_beta   90.00
_cell.angle_gamma   90.00
#
_symmetry.space_group_name_H-M   'P 1'
#
loop_
_entity.id
_entity.type
_entity.pdbx_description
1 polymer ?
#
loop_
_entity_poly.entity_id
_entity_poly.type
_entity_poly.pdbx_seq_one_letter_code
_entity_poly.pdbx_strand_id
1 'polypeptide(L)'
;MGSTSKVWVIDPNIKRSRRSQAPTPSDSEPESRGDTERNYQNGSALFILLAYILGPFAILVTRQGRQSKFWVSVAVGSVILSTIILWQWKAILSRFEDGGSAIFIWILVMCLATLAGFTTWARAIILLGRLKVTLLLRLPMWIRRPWINGLLGLIVPGLGLLIAGRPKRSACALWMVGTLLPSTFILSKSAWLWKWNQGSGFEAIQSDTLELIFLAIGVIAFLGALTWIIQALDGVRLARSRSTKQGHSRGDWSAIALLIAIVVFSVMFKPLFVAKALDRVAVARHQDGFQIIPLYMARAAMHLDPSQPEYMMHVAEFYDDLGRHHTARIMREDLYKRWRPCVDMLQQQGLLSKDDVLTVPKEYEHMPNSVTEVSGEEQVGTRARLETLYGPF
;
A
#
# COMPACT_ATOMS: atom_id res chain seq x y z
N MET A 1 17.60 24.90 -52.83
CA MET A 1 16.93 24.28 -51.67
C MET A 1 15.75 25.17 -51.28
N GLY A 2 14.55 24.86 -51.79
CA GLY A 2 13.34 25.66 -51.57
C GLY A 2 12.45 25.02 -50.52
N SER A 3 12.28 25.70 -49.39
CA SER A 3 11.32 25.34 -48.33
C SER A 3 9.93 25.82 -48.74
N THR A 4 9.02 24.89 -49.04
CA THR A 4 7.62 25.21 -49.31
C THR A 4 6.81 25.11 -48.01
N SER A 5 6.38 26.27 -47.52
CA SER A 5 5.47 26.38 -46.37
C SER A 5 4.09 25.82 -46.73
N LYS A 6 3.66 24.76 -46.05
CA LYS A 6 2.27 24.28 -46.14
C LYS A 6 1.35 25.22 -45.35
N VAL A 7 0.54 25.98 -46.08
CA VAL A 7 -0.58 26.76 -45.54
C VAL A 7 -1.83 25.87 -45.59
N TRP A 8 -2.47 25.66 -44.43
CA TRP A 8 -3.74 24.95 -44.35
C TRP A 8 -4.88 25.95 -44.42
N VAL A 9 -5.65 25.90 -45.51
CA VAL A 9 -6.90 26.65 -45.67
C VAL A 9 -8.03 25.78 -45.13
N ILE A 10 -8.71 26.25 -44.08
CA ILE A 10 -9.92 25.62 -43.56
C ILE A 10 -11.10 26.23 -44.32
N ASP A 11 -11.79 25.39 -45.09
CA ASP A 11 -12.99 25.77 -45.85
C ASP A 11 -14.21 25.85 -44.91
N PRO A 12 -14.84 27.04 -44.74
CA PRO A 12 -15.97 27.21 -43.81
C PRO A 12 -17.32 26.75 -44.40
N ASN A 13 -17.36 26.18 -45.61
CA ASN A 13 -18.61 25.92 -46.33
C ASN A 13 -19.03 24.45 -46.42
N ILE A 14 -18.78 23.64 -45.38
CA ILE A 14 -19.43 22.33 -45.21
C ILE A 14 -20.86 22.56 -44.68
N LYS A 15 -21.71 23.17 -45.52
CA LYS A 15 -23.16 23.18 -45.35
C LYS A 15 -23.74 21.92 -45.99
N ARG A 16 -24.39 21.12 -45.14
CA ARG A 16 -25.59 20.30 -45.42
C ARG A 16 -25.78 19.86 -46.88
N SER A 17 -25.29 18.66 -47.19
CA SER A 17 -25.95 17.83 -48.20
C SER A 17 -25.61 16.36 -47.95
N ARG A 18 -26.43 15.69 -47.14
CA ARG A 18 -26.66 14.25 -47.32
C ARG A 18 -28.14 13.96 -47.23
N ARG A 19 -28.76 14.29 -48.36
CA ARG A 19 -29.86 13.60 -49.03
C ARG A 19 -30.35 12.35 -48.32
N SER A 20 -31.63 12.42 -47.99
CA SER A 20 -32.57 11.34 -47.72
C SER A 20 -32.30 10.10 -48.60
N GLN A 21 -31.91 9.00 -47.97
CA GLN A 21 -32.26 7.66 -48.44
C GLN A 21 -33.38 7.18 -47.54
N ALA A 22 -34.57 7.01 -48.13
CA ALA A 22 -35.70 6.35 -47.51
C ALA A 22 -35.34 4.88 -47.28
N PRO A 23 -35.49 4.33 -46.07
CA PRO A 23 -35.41 2.90 -45.85
C PRO A 23 -36.71 2.25 -46.35
N THR A 24 -36.57 1.30 -47.27
CA THR A 24 -37.57 0.29 -47.59
C THR A 24 -38.03 -0.44 -46.32
N PRO A 25 -39.34 -0.65 -46.09
CA PRO A 25 -39.82 -1.49 -45.01
C PRO A 25 -39.67 -2.95 -45.43
N SER A 26 -38.53 -3.55 -45.10
CA SER A 26 -38.43 -5.01 -45.06
C SER A 26 -38.73 -5.44 -43.63
N ASP A 27 -39.85 -6.13 -43.49
CA ASP A 27 -40.30 -6.78 -42.28
C ASP A 27 -39.21 -7.63 -41.60
N SER A 28 -39.32 -7.70 -40.27
CA SER A 28 -38.51 -8.47 -39.31
C SER A 28 -37.25 -7.81 -38.73
N GLU A 29 -37.40 -6.68 -38.03
CA GLU A 29 -36.52 -6.36 -36.91
C GLU A 29 -37.16 -6.74 -35.56
N PRO A 30 -36.41 -7.34 -34.62
CA PRO A 30 -36.95 -7.77 -33.34
C PRO A 30 -37.18 -6.56 -32.43
N GLU A 31 -38.44 -6.21 -32.26
CA GLU A 31 -39.03 -5.17 -31.41
C GLU A 31 -38.86 -5.44 -29.89
N SER A 32 -37.74 -6.02 -29.45
CA SER A 32 -37.51 -6.48 -28.07
C SER A 32 -36.43 -5.69 -27.30
N ARG A 33 -35.76 -4.72 -27.96
CA ARG A 33 -34.69 -3.94 -27.31
C ARG A 33 -35.15 -2.64 -26.64
N GLY A 34 -36.29 -2.07 -27.03
CA GLY A 34 -36.76 -0.76 -26.53
C GLY A 34 -37.47 -0.79 -25.18
N ASP A 35 -38.29 -1.82 -24.91
CA ASP A 35 -39.16 -1.83 -23.73
C ASP A 35 -38.45 -2.16 -22.42
N THR A 36 -37.31 -2.84 -22.47
CA THR A 36 -36.51 -3.11 -21.26
C THR A 36 -35.68 -1.90 -20.80
N GLU A 37 -35.31 -0.99 -21.70
CA GLU A 37 -34.62 0.25 -21.31
C GLU A 37 -35.56 1.27 -20.64
N ARG A 38 -36.83 1.34 -21.08
CA ARG A 38 -37.85 2.20 -20.47
C ARG A 38 -38.18 1.80 -19.04
N ASN A 39 -38.32 0.51 -18.75
CA ASN A 39 -38.62 0.05 -17.38
C ASN A 39 -37.44 0.23 -16.42
N TYR A 40 -36.20 0.31 -16.93
CA TYR A 40 -35.03 0.62 -16.12
C TYR A 40 -34.86 2.12 -15.82
N GLN A 41 -35.52 3.06 -16.53
CA GLN A 41 -35.39 4.50 -16.25
C GLN A 41 -35.98 4.93 -14.89
N ASN A 42 -36.81 4.10 -14.27
CA ASN A 42 -37.38 4.34 -12.94
C ASN A 42 -36.54 3.78 -11.78
N GLY A 43 -35.43 3.10 -12.05
CA GLY A 43 -34.60 2.52 -11.00
C GLY A 43 -34.06 3.62 -10.07
N SER A 44 -34.36 3.54 -8.77
CA SER A 44 -33.96 4.55 -7.78
C SER A 44 -32.43 4.61 -7.63
N ALA A 45 -31.88 5.78 -7.29
CA ALA A 45 -30.44 5.89 -7.02
C ALA A 45 -30.00 5.04 -5.82
N LEU A 46 -30.93 4.75 -4.89
CA LEU A 46 -30.76 3.78 -3.81
C LEU A 46 -30.39 2.39 -4.32
N PHE A 47 -30.90 1.99 -5.48
CA PHE A 47 -30.56 0.70 -6.09
C PHE A 47 -29.07 0.59 -6.42
N ILE A 48 -28.41 1.69 -6.82
CA ILE A 48 -26.97 1.69 -7.11
C ILE A 48 -26.16 1.50 -5.82
N LEU A 49 -26.59 2.16 -4.73
CA LEU A 49 -25.97 2.01 -3.42
C LEU A 49 -26.18 0.60 -2.85
N LEU A 50 -27.39 0.07 -2.97
CA LEU A 50 -27.74 -1.27 -2.50
C LEU A 50 -27.00 -2.34 -3.32
N ALA A 51 -26.91 -2.16 -4.64
CA ALA A 51 -26.07 -3.00 -5.49
C ALA A 51 -24.59 -2.92 -5.11
N TYR A 52 -24.09 -1.75 -4.72
CA TYR A 52 -22.72 -1.61 -4.24
C TYR A 52 -22.51 -2.41 -2.94
N ILE A 53 -23.42 -2.31 -1.97
CA ILE A 53 -23.37 -3.03 -0.68
C ILE A 53 -23.46 -4.55 -0.88
N LEU A 54 -24.15 -5.01 -1.92
CA LEU A 54 -24.27 -6.42 -2.27
C LEU A 54 -22.93 -7.09 -2.62
N GLY A 55 -21.85 -6.31 -2.79
CA GLY A 55 -20.50 -6.83 -2.96
C GLY A 55 -20.34 -7.58 -4.29
N PRO A 56 -19.72 -8.78 -4.28
CA PRO A 56 -19.58 -9.63 -5.47
C PRO A 56 -20.90 -9.95 -6.20
N PHE A 57 -22.01 -10.05 -5.46
CA PHE A 57 -23.33 -10.36 -6.04
C PHE A 57 -23.92 -9.21 -6.86
N ALA A 58 -23.35 -8.02 -6.78
CA ALA A 58 -23.70 -6.89 -7.64
C ALA A 58 -23.63 -7.24 -9.14
N ILE A 59 -22.87 -8.28 -9.51
CA ILE A 59 -22.79 -8.74 -10.90
C ILE A 59 -24.13 -9.27 -11.42
N LEU A 60 -24.95 -9.89 -10.56
CA LEU A 60 -26.27 -10.47 -10.89
C LEU A 60 -27.33 -9.39 -11.18
N VAL A 61 -27.12 -8.20 -10.62
CA VAL A 61 -27.97 -7.03 -10.83
C VAL A 61 -27.92 -6.57 -12.28
N THR A 62 -26.78 -6.73 -12.96
CA THR A 62 -26.62 -6.30 -14.35
C THR A 62 -26.93 -7.43 -15.33
N ARG A 63 -27.65 -7.15 -16.42
CA ARG A 63 -27.95 -8.15 -17.47
C ARG A 63 -26.66 -8.75 -18.05
N GLN A 64 -25.66 -7.90 -18.32
CA GLN A 64 -24.37 -8.33 -18.87
C GLN A 64 -23.59 -9.21 -17.88
N GLY A 65 -23.64 -8.90 -16.57
CA GLY A 65 -23.03 -9.73 -15.55
C GLY A 65 -23.71 -11.09 -15.43
N ARG A 66 -25.05 -11.11 -15.41
CA ARG A 66 -25.86 -12.33 -15.34
C ARG A 66 -25.65 -13.28 -16.53
N GLN A 67 -25.41 -12.74 -17.72
CA GLN A 67 -25.15 -13.55 -18.92
C GLN A 67 -23.78 -14.23 -18.91
N SER A 68 -22.83 -13.73 -18.11
CA SER A 68 -21.50 -14.32 -18.04
C SER A 68 -21.42 -15.39 -16.96
N LYS A 69 -21.53 -16.66 -17.36
CA LYS A 69 -21.39 -17.82 -16.46
C LYS A 69 -20.09 -17.79 -15.64
N PHE A 70 -18.99 -17.37 -16.27
CA PHE A 70 -17.69 -17.23 -15.61
C PHE A 70 -17.73 -16.22 -14.45
N TRP A 71 -18.25 -15.02 -14.66
CA TRP A 71 -18.27 -14.01 -13.60
C TRP A 71 -19.24 -14.37 -12.47
N VAL A 72 -20.35 -15.04 -12.80
CA VAL A 72 -21.29 -15.56 -11.80
C VAL A 72 -20.63 -16.67 -10.96
N SER A 73 -19.92 -17.62 -11.58
CA SER A 73 -19.25 -18.68 -10.84
C SER A 73 -18.14 -18.16 -9.94
N VAL A 74 -17.33 -17.19 -10.39
CA VAL A 74 -16.30 -16.56 -9.56
C VAL A 74 -16.94 -15.79 -8.39
N ALA A 75 -18.03 -15.06 -8.62
CA ALA A 75 -18.72 -14.33 -7.55
C ALA A 75 -19.31 -15.28 -6.49
N VAL A 76 -20.04 -16.31 -6.93
CA VAL A 76 -20.63 -17.31 -6.03
C VAL A 76 -19.55 -18.10 -5.32
N GLY A 77 -18.53 -18.58 -6.03
CA GLY A 77 -17.42 -19.35 -5.48
C GLY A 77 -16.61 -18.56 -4.45
N SER A 78 -16.27 -17.31 -4.74
CA SER A 78 -15.56 -16.45 -3.78
C SER A 78 -16.36 -16.19 -2.51
N VAL A 79 -17.67 -15.97 -2.61
CA VAL A 79 -18.53 -15.77 -1.43
C VAL A 79 -18.69 -17.06 -0.63
N ILE A 80 -18.98 -18.19 -1.29
CA ILE A 80 -19.10 -19.50 -0.62
C ILE A 80 -17.81 -19.82 0.12
N LEU A 81 -16.67 -19.69 -0.55
CA LEU A 81 -15.36 -19.99 0.02
C LEU A 81 -15.03 -19.05 1.19
N SER A 82 -15.28 -17.74 1.05
CA SER A 82 -15.10 -16.78 2.14
C SER A 82 -16.01 -17.08 3.33
N THR A 83 -17.26 -17.50 3.08
CA THR A 83 -18.22 -17.88 4.12
C THR A 83 -17.78 -19.15 4.84
N ILE A 84 -17.29 -20.15 4.11
CA ILE A 84 -16.72 -21.38 4.70
C ILE A 84 -15.53 -21.04 5.59
N ILE A 85 -14.63 -20.17 5.13
CA ILE A 85 -13.46 -19.74 5.92
C ILE A 85 -13.88 -18.99 7.18
N LEU A 86 -14.84 -18.07 7.09
CA LEU A 86 -15.37 -17.34 8.24
C LEU A 86 -16.10 -18.28 9.23
N TRP A 87 -16.87 -19.24 8.71
CA TRP A 87 -17.55 -20.24 9.54
C TRP A 87 -16.56 -21.14 10.26
N GLN A 88 -15.54 -21.63 9.54
CA GLN A 88 -14.50 -22.49 10.09
C GLN A 88 -13.38 -21.69 10.78
N TRP A 89 -13.55 -20.38 11.01
CA TRP A 89 -12.48 -19.51 11.48
C TRP A 89 -11.82 -20.01 12.76
N LYS A 90 -12.62 -20.46 13.74
CA LYS A 90 -12.10 -21.01 15.00
C LYS A 90 -11.32 -22.32 14.79
N ALA A 91 -11.81 -23.21 13.93
CA ALA A 91 -11.16 -24.48 13.62
C ALA A 91 -9.89 -24.28 12.77
N ILE A 92 -9.90 -23.26 11.91
CA ILE A 92 -8.71 -22.81 11.19
C ILE A 92 -7.71 -22.29 12.22
N LEU A 93 -8.09 -21.35 13.09
CA LEU A 93 -7.23 -20.80 14.15
C LEU A 93 -6.68 -21.86 15.11
N SER A 94 -7.43 -22.90 15.48
CA SER A 94 -6.87 -23.98 16.30
C SER A 94 -5.81 -24.77 15.53
N ARG A 95 -6.00 -24.99 14.22
CA ARG A 95 -4.96 -25.57 13.35
C ARG A 95 -3.76 -24.65 13.14
N PHE A 96 -3.90 -23.33 13.40
CA PHE A 96 -2.76 -22.42 13.52
C PHE A 96 -1.91 -22.77 14.75
N GLU A 97 -2.48 -23.26 15.84
CA GLU A 97 -1.67 -23.64 17.00
C GLU A 97 -0.93 -24.97 16.78
N ASP A 98 -1.52 -25.88 16.00
CA ASP A 98 -0.98 -27.24 15.76
C ASP A 98 0.18 -27.30 14.72
N GLY A 99 0.50 -26.19 14.05
CA GLY A 99 1.73 -26.06 13.27
C GLY A 99 1.84 -26.86 11.95
N GLY A 100 0.74 -27.28 11.33
CA GLY A 100 0.77 -28.04 10.07
C GLY A 100 0.93 -27.20 8.79
N SER A 101 1.65 -27.71 7.78
CA SER A 101 1.86 -27.06 6.47
C SER A 101 0.58 -26.82 5.65
N ALA A 102 -0.51 -27.54 5.97
CA ALA A 102 -1.85 -27.30 5.44
C ALA A 102 -2.33 -25.85 5.62
N ILE A 103 -1.73 -25.11 6.55
CA ILE A 103 -2.09 -23.73 6.86
C ILE A 103 -1.75 -22.73 5.76
N PHE A 104 -0.64 -22.94 5.04
CA PHE A 104 -0.28 -22.09 3.91
C PHE A 104 -1.30 -22.22 2.79
N ILE A 105 -1.83 -23.44 2.60
CA ILE A 105 -2.91 -23.69 1.66
C ILE A 105 -4.14 -22.89 2.08
N TRP A 106 -4.51 -22.91 3.37
CA TRP A 106 -5.65 -22.10 3.85
C TRP A 106 -5.44 -20.59 3.70
N ILE A 107 -4.25 -20.07 4.03
CA ILE A 107 -3.93 -18.65 3.83
C ILE A 107 -4.00 -18.27 2.35
N LEU A 108 -3.41 -19.09 1.48
CA LEU A 108 -3.42 -18.89 0.03
C LEU A 108 -4.84 -18.92 -0.52
N VAL A 109 -5.62 -19.93 -0.16
CA VAL A 109 -7.04 -20.08 -0.55
C VAL A 109 -7.84 -18.87 -0.08
N MET A 110 -7.62 -18.38 1.14
CA MET A 110 -8.27 -17.19 1.66
C MET A 110 -7.89 -15.93 0.87
N CYS A 111 -6.60 -15.75 0.56
CA CYS A 111 -6.12 -14.63 -0.24
C CYS A 111 -6.74 -14.66 -1.65
N LEU A 112 -6.74 -15.81 -2.30
CA LEU A 112 -7.33 -16.00 -3.63
C LEU A 112 -8.84 -15.77 -3.63
N ALA A 113 -9.56 -16.29 -2.63
CA ALA A 113 -11.00 -16.08 -2.47
C ALA A 113 -11.32 -14.58 -2.32
N THR A 114 -10.57 -13.89 -1.47
CA THR A 114 -10.71 -12.46 -1.23
C THR A 114 -10.45 -11.67 -2.50
N LEU A 115 -9.32 -11.91 -3.18
CA LEU A 115 -8.98 -11.24 -4.43
C LEU A 115 -10.02 -11.50 -5.54
N ALA A 116 -10.53 -12.73 -5.65
CA ALA A 116 -11.61 -13.07 -6.58
C ALA A 116 -12.91 -12.33 -6.26
N GLY A 117 -13.28 -12.22 -4.97
CA GLY A 117 -14.43 -11.45 -4.50
C GLY A 117 -14.30 -9.97 -4.82
N PHE A 118 -13.15 -9.35 -4.51
CA PHE A 118 -12.92 -7.94 -4.84
C PHE A 118 -12.83 -7.68 -6.35
N THR A 119 -12.30 -8.62 -7.12
CA THR A 119 -12.23 -8.51 -8.59
C THR A 119 -13.62 -8.58 -9.22
N THR A 120 -14.47 -9.50 -8.77
CA THR A 120 -15.86 -9.60 -9.22
C THR A 120 -16.67 -8.37 -8.81
N TRP A 121 -16.48 -7.87 -7.59
CA TRP A 121 -17.12 -6.65 -7.11
C TRP A 121 -16.67 -5.41 -7.92
N ALA A 122 -15.37 -5.26 -8.17
CA ALA A 122 -14.82 -4.20 -9.03
C ALA A 122 -15.41 -4.27 -10.46
N ARG A 123 -15.52 -5.48 -11.02
CA ARG A 123 -16.14 -5.69 -12.34
C ARG A 123 -17.61 -5.28 -12.33
N ALA A 124 -18.36 -5.66 -11.30
CA ALA A 124 -19.76 -5.31 -11.15
C ALA A 124 -19.97 -3.79 -11.08
N ILE A 125 -19.11 -3.06 -10.36
CA ILE A 125 -19.14 -1.59 -10.30
C ILE A 125 -18.91 -0.96 -11.67
N ILE A 126 -17.97 -1.49 -12.46
CA ILE A 126 -17.73 -1.01 -13.84
C ILE A 126 -19.00 -1.18 -14.69
N LEU A 127 -19.66 -2.33 -14.59
CA LEU A 127 -20.89 -2.61 -15.33
C LEU A 127 -22.05 -1.72 -14.86
N LEU A 128 -22.21 -1.54 -13.55
CA LEU A 128 -23.24 -0.70 -12.94
C LEU A 128 -23.06 0.78 -13.33
N GLY A 129 -21.82 1.26 -13.34
CA GLY A 129 -21.50 2.64 -13.73
C GLY A 129 -21.70 2.96 -15.20
N ARG A 130 -21.60 1.96 -16.10
CA ARG A 130 -21.92 2.14 -17.53
C ARG A 130 -23.40 2.41 -17.76
N LEU A 131 -24.26 1.84 -16.93
CA LEU A 131 -25.69 1.93 -17.15
C LEU A 131 -26.21 3.36 -16.92
N LYS A 132 -25.67 4.16 -15.97
CA LYS A 132 -26.52 5.15 -15.29
C LYS A 132 -25.82 6.38 -14.68
N VAL A 133 -25.03 7.14 -15.46
CA VAL A 133 -24.51 8.46 -15.01
C VAL A 133 -25.65 9.45 -14.71
N THR A 134 -26.73 9.41 -15.48
CA THR A 134 -27.93 10.25 -15.30
C THR A 134 -28.74 9.94 -14.04
N LEU A 135 -28.65 8.71 -13.51
CA LEU A 135 -29.37 8.33 -12.29
C LEU A 135 -28.65 8.74 -11.02
N LEU A 136 -27.32 8.84 -11.07
CA LEU A 136 -26.52 9.50 -10.03
C LEU A 136 -26.88 11.00 -9.92
N LEU A 137 -27.34 11.62 -11.01
CA LEU A 137 -27.91 12.98 -11.01
C LEU A 137 -29.32 13.08 -10.40
N ARG A 138 -29.89 11.99 -9.89
CA ARG A 138 -31.14 11.98 -9.09
C ARG A 138 -30.91 11.71 -7.61
N LEU A 139 -29.66 11.53 -7.16
CA LEU A 139 -29.36 11.38 -5.72
C LEU A 139 -29.81 12.62 -4.94
N PRO A 140 -30.35 12.47 -3.72
CA PRO A 140 -30.78 13.61 -2.93
C PRO A 140 -29.61 14.56 -2.62
N MET A 141 -29.89 15.86 -2.53
CA MET A 141 -28.86 16.92 -2.51
C MET A 141 -27.85 16.78 -1.37
N TRP A 142 -28.25 16.21 -0.22
CA TRP A 142 -27.36 16.00 0.92
C TRP A 142 -26.20 15.05 0.56
N ILE A 143 -26.46 13.93 -0.14
CA ILE A 143 -25.41 12.98 -0.56
C ILE A 143 -24.41 13.62 -1.54
N ARG A 144 -24.83 14.64 -2.29
CA ARG A 144 -23.94 15.33 -3.25
C ARG A 144 -22.97 16.30 -2.58
N ARG A 145 -23.10 16.56 -1.27
CA ARG A 145 -22.18 17.44 -0.56
C ARG A 145 -20.75 16.86 -0.59
N PRO A 146 -19.72 17.66 -0.91
CA PRO A 146 -18.35 17.16 -1.05
C PRO A 146 -17.83 16.40 0.17
N TRP A 147 -18.11 16.89 1.38
CA TRP A 147 -17.68 16.25 2.61
C TRP A 147 -18.37 14.90 2.86
N ILE A 148 -19.65 14.74 2.48
CA ILE A 148 -20.36 13.46 2.58
C ILE A 148 -19.75 12.45 1.62
N ASN A 149 -19.42 12.86 0.38
CA ASN A 149 -18.74 11.97 -0.57
C ASN A 149 -17.35 11.55 -0.09
N GLY A 150 -16.62 12.44 0.59
CA GLY A 150 -15.35 12.11 1.24
C GLY A 150 -15.52 11.10 2.36
N LEU A 151 -16.46 11.35 3.27
CA LEU A 151 -16.75 10.48 4.39
C LEU A 151 -17.22 9.09 3.91
N LEU A 152 -18.10 9.05 2.91
CA LEU A 152 -18.55 7.82 2.28
C LEU A 152 -17.40 7.07 1.59
N GLY A 153 -16.46 7.78 0.95
CA GLY A 153 -15.26 7.18 0.38
C GLY A 153 -14.28 6.65 1.42
N LEU A 154 -14.25 7.26 2.62
CA LEU A 154 -13.45 6.80 3.75
C LEU A 154 -14.04 5.55 4.38
N ILE A 155 -15.36 5.50 4.60
CA ILE A 155 -16.05 4.33 5.16
C ILE A 155 -16.09 3.19 4.14
N VAL A 156 -16.39 3.52 2.89
CA VAL A 156 -16.66 2.57 1.82
C VAL A 156 -15.76 2.86 0.60
N PRO A 157 -14.67 2.09 0.42
CA PRO A 157 -13.65 2.38 -0.57
C PRO A 157 -14.16 2.19 -2.00
N GLY A 158 -14.40 3.28 -2.71
CA GLY A 158 -15.07 3.25 -4.02
C GLY A 158 -16.15 4.29 -4.11
N LEU A 159 -16.90 4.43 -3.03
CA LEU A 159 -18.27 4.92 -3.08
C LEU A 159 -18.35 6.40 -3.51
N GLY A 160 -17.49 7.24 -2.95
CA GLY A 160 -17.40 8.65 -3.34
C GLY A 160 -17.06 8.84 -4.83
N LEU A 161 -16.15 8.03 -5.38
CA LEU A 161 -15.81 8.06 -6.81
C LEU A 161 -16.94 7.53 -7.70
N LEU A 162 -17.68 6.53 -7.22
CA LEU A 162 -18.85 6.03 -7.92
C LEU A 162 -19.95 7.09 -7.99
N ILE A 163 -20.25 7.76 -6.88
CA ILE A 163 -21.22 8.86 -6.80
C ILE A 163 -20.78 10.03 -7.71
N ALA A 164 -19.47 10.32 -7.74
CA ALA A 164 -18.88 11.29 -8.66
C ALA A 164 -18.90 10.85 -10.13
N GLY A 165 -19.45 9.67 -10.46
CA GLY A 165 -19.59 9.17 -11.83
C GLY A 165 -18.29 8.68 -12.46
N ARG A 166 -17.32 8.23 -11.66
CA ARG A 166 -16.04 7.66 -12.11
C ARG A 166 -15.93 6.16 -11.75
N PRO A 167 -16.76 5.29 -12.35
CA PRO A 167 -16.86 3.88 -11.94
C PRO A 167 -15.58 3.09 -12.16
N LYS A 168 -14.79 3.39 -13.20
CA LYS A 168 -13.49 2.73 -13.42
C LYS A 168 -12.50 3.01 -12.29
N ARG A 169 -12.44 4.27 -11.82
CA ARG A 169 -11.56 4.67 -10.70
C ARG A 169 -12.07 4.09 -9.38
N SER A 170 -13.39 4.10 -9.17
CA SER A 170 -14.02 3.41 -8.02
C SER A 170 -13.66 1.93 -7.97
N ALA A 171 -13.72 1.23 -9.10
CA ALA A 171 -13.42 -0.19 -9.17
C ALA A 171 -11.93 -0.48 -8.92
N CYS A 172 -11.03 0.34 -9.47
CA CYS A 172 -9.59 0.22 -9.22
C CYS A 172 -9.26 0.40 -7.74
N ALA A 173 -9.82 1.43 -7.11
CA ALA A 173 -9.52 1.70 -5.72
C ALA A 173 -10.18 0.69 -4.75
N LEU A 174 -11.38 0.18 -5.08
CA LEU A 174 -11.94 -0.98 -4.39
C LEU A 174 -11.02 -2.20 -4.49
N TRP A 175 -10.49 -2.48 -5.69
CA TRP A 175 -9.58 -3.60 -5.91
C TRP A 175 -8.27 -3.47 -5.11
N MET A 176 -7.73 -2.25 -5.01
CA MET A 176 -6.57 -1.96 -4.16
C MET A 176 -6.86 -2.16 -2.66
N VAL A 177 -8.08 -1.90 -2.19
CA VAL A 177 -8.47 -2.30 -0.82
C VAL A 177 -8.60 -3.83 -0.69
N GLY A 178 -8.98 -4.50 -1.77
CA GLY A 178 -9.00 -5.96 -1.84
C GLY A 178 -7.63 -6.61 -1.60
N THR A 179 -6.52 -5.92 -1.91
CA THR A 179 -5.16 -6.38 -1.57
C THR A 179 -4.75 -6.00 -0.15
N LEU A 180 -5.26 -4.88 0.37
CA LEU A 180 -4.99 -4.42 1.74
C LEU A 180 -5.42 -5.43 2.81
N LEU A 181 -6.61 -6.03 2.66
CA LEU A 181 -7.15 -7.00 3.63
C LEU A 181 -6.28 -8.26 3.80
N PRO A 182 -5.91 -9.01 2.75
CA PRO A 182 -5.03 -10.16 2.91
C PRO A 182 -3.64 -9.74 3.39
N SER A 183 -3.11 -8.60 2.94
CA SER A 183 -1.80 -8.12 3.40
C SER A 183 -1.78 -7.80 4.90
N THR A 184 -2.77 -7.05 5.39
CA THR A 184 -2.90 -6.75 6.82
C THR A 184 -3.15 -8.00 7.65
N PHE A 185 -3.92 -8.95 7.13
CA PHE A 185 -4.11 -10.24 7.79
C PHE A 185 -2.79 -11.01 7.95
N ILE A 186 -2.00 -11.17 6.88
CA ILE A 186 -0.71 -11.87 6.93
C ILE A 186 0.24 -11.18 7.91
N LEU A 187 0.31 -9.85 7.88
CA LEU A 187 1.16 -9.07 8.79
C LEU A 187 0.70 -9.18 10.25
N SER A 188 -0.61 -9.27 10.51
CA SER A 188 -1.12 -9.47 11.87
C SER A 188 -0.73 -10.84 12.46
N LYS A 189 -0.37 -11.79 11.59
CA LYS A 189 0.08 -13.14 11.95
C LYS A 189 1.57 -13.35 11.71
N SER A 190 2.35 -12.29 11.45
CA SER A 190 3.77 -12.41 11.11
C SER A 190 4.60 -13.10 12.20
N ALA A 191 4.40 -12.74 13.47
CA ALA A 191 5.13 -13.34 14.60
C ALA A 191 4.83 -14.84 14.75
N TRP A 192 3.57 -15.23 14.54
CA TRP A 192 3.18 -16.63 14.56
C TRP A 192 3.75 -17.39 13.35
N LEU A 193 3.65 -16.82 12.15
CA LEU A 193 4.23 -17.39 10.92
C LEU A 193 5.75 -17.58 11.04
N TRP A 194 6.41 -16.66 11.74
CA TRP A 194 7.83 -16.73 12.03
C TRP A 194 8.17 -17.89 12.97
N LYS A 195 7.46 -18.02 14.09
CA LYS A 195 7.62 -19.15 15.03
C LYS A 195 7.34 -20.49 14.36
N TRP A 196 6.29 -20.55 13.53
CA TRP A 196 6.01 -21.73 12.71
C TRP A 196 7.21 -22.07 11.83
N ASN A 197 7.74 -21.09 11.10
CA ASN A 197 8.87 -21.29 10.19
C ASN A 197 10.12 -21.83 10.90
N GLN A 198 10.37 -21.40 12.14
CA GLN A 198 11.47 -21.93 12.97
C GLN A 198 11.25 -23.40 13.37
N GLY A 199 9.99 -23.83 13.54
CA GLY A 199 9.63 -25.20 13.93
C GLY A 199 9.49 -26.19 12.77
N SER A 200 9.38 -25.72 11.53
CA SER A 200 9.05 -26.55 10.36
C SER A 200 10.20 -27.41 9.79
N GLY A 201 11.42 -27.28 10.32
CA GLY A 201 12.56 -28.09 9.89
C GLY A 201 12.83 -28.00 8.39
N PHE A 202 12.68 -29.11 7.65
CA PHE A 202 12.93 -29.19 6.20
C PHE A 202 11.96 -28.36 5.34
N GLU A 203 10.77 -28.05 5.84
CA GLU A 203 9.79 -27.19 5.14
C GLU A 203 9.96 -25.71 5.47
N ALA A 204 10.97 -25.35 6.28
CA ALA A 204 11.24 -23.97 6.63
C ALA A 204 11.67 -23.16 5.41
N ILE A 205 11.02 -22.02 5.21
CA ILE A 205 11.44 -20.99 4.28
C ILE A 205 12.69 -20.33 4.89
N GLN A 206 13.71 -20.06 4.07
CA GLN A 206 14.88 -19.31 4.53
C GLN A 206 14.44 -17.97 5.16
N SER A 207 14.94 -17.66 6.36
CA SER A 207 14.56 -16.48 7.15
C SER A 207 14.57 -15.19 6.30
N ASP A 208 15.62 -14.96 5.52
CA ASP A 208 15.76 -13.80 4.64
C ASP A 208 14.62 -13.69 3.62
N THR A 209 14.18 -14.82 3.06
CA THR A 209 13.08 -14.86 2.09
C THR A 209 11.75 -14.55 2.76
N LEU A 210 11.52 -15.09 3.96
CA LEU A 210 10.31 -14.84 4.73
C LEU A 210 10.21 -13.37 5.15
N GLU A 211 11.31 -12.77 5.58
CA GLU A 211 11.37 -11.33 5.89
C GLU A 211 11.13 -10.46 4.65
N LEU A 212 11.69 -10.82 3.50
CA LEU A 212 11.43 -10.13 2.24
C LEU A 212 9.94 -10.19 1.85
N ILE A 213 9.30 -11.35 2.05
CA ILE A 213 7.85 -11.51 1.83
C ILE A 213 7.07 -10.59 2.76
N PHE A 214 7.39 -10.55 4.06
CA PHE A 214 6.72 -9.63 4.98
C PHE A 214 6.94 -8.17 4.63
N LEU A 215 8.14 -7.80 4.19
CA LEU A 215 8.44 -6.44 3.74
C LEU A 215 7.62 -6.08 2.50
N ALA A 216 7.59 -6.95 1.49
CA ALA A 216 6.80 -6.75 0.27
C ALA A 216 5.30 -6.61 0.58
N ILE A 217 4.77 -7.47 1.46
CA ILE A 217 3.38 -7.41 1.93
C ILE A 217 3.12 -6.11 2.71
N GLY A 218 4.08 -5.67 3.53
CA GLY A 218 4.08 -4.38 4.22
C GLY A 218 3.96 -3.20 3.27
N VAL A 219 4.76 -3.19 2.20
CA VAL A 219 4.71 -2.16 1.15
C VAL A 219 3.35 -2.18 0.45
N ILE A 220 2.83 -3.36 0.09
CA ILE A 220 1.50 -3.48 -0.54
C ILE A 220 0.41 -2.95 0.38
N ALA A 221 0.44 -3.29 1.68
CA ALA A 221 -0.51 -2.78 2.66
C ALA A 221 -0.42 -1.26 2.80
N PHE A 222 0.80 -0.71 2.89
CA PHE A 222 1.00 0.73 2.97
C PHE A 222 0.45 1.47 1.74
N LEU A 223 0.77 0.99 0.53
CA LEU A 223 0.27 1.56 -0.72
C LEU A 223 -1.25 1.42 -0.84
N GLY A 224 -1.83 0.32 -0.38
CA GLY A 224 -3.27 0.11 -0.32
C GLY A 224 -3.97 1.12 0.59
N ALA A 225 -3.43 1.32 1.80
CA ALA A 225 -3.95 2.31 2.75
C ALA A 225 -3.83 3.74 2.22
N LEU A 226 -2.69 4.09 1.60
CA LEU A 226 -2.47 5.39 1.00
C LEU A 226 -3.44 5.63 -0.17
N THR A 227 -3.64 4.61 -1.02
CA THR A 227 -4.61 4.67 -2.12
C THR A 227 -6.04 4.87 -1.62
N TRP A 228 -6.42 4.22 -0.51
CA TRP A 228 -7.73 4.42 0.13
C TRP A 228 -7.93 5.89 0.55
N ILE A 229 -6.92 6.50 1.18
CA ILE A 229 -6.99 7.91 1.60
C ILE A 229 -7.05 8.84 0.36
N ILE A 230 -6.19 8.64 -0.65
CA ILE A 230 -6.21 9.42 -1.90
C ILE A 230 -7.61 9.37 -2.51
N GLN A 231 -8.17 8.17 -2.62
CA GLN A 231 -9.48 7.98 -3.20
C GLN A 231 -10.57 8.79 -2.46
N ALA A 232 -10.55 8.79 -1.13
CA ALA A 232 -11.52 9.52 -0.34
C ALA A 232 -11.42 11.03 -0.63
N LEU A 233 -10.21 11.56 -0.68
CA LEU A 233 -9.93 12.97 -1.01
C LEU A 233 -10.32 13.32 -2.47
N ASP A 234 -10.01 12.45 -3.42
CA ASP A 234 -10.41 12.62 -4.82
C ASP A 234 -11.94 12.61 -4.98
N GLY A 235 -12.64 11.82 -4.16
CA GLY A 235 -14.11 11.84 -4.06
C GLY A 235 -14.65 13.21 -3.66
N VAL A 236 -14.07 13.83 -2.62
CA VAL A 236 -14.42 15.20 -2.19
C VAL A 236 -14.17 16.20 -3.31
N ARG A 237 -13.00 16.11 -3.93
CA ARG A 237 -12.57 17.04 -4.98
C ARG A 237 -13.50 16.98 -6.19
N LEU A 238 -13.77 15.78 -6.71
CA LEU A 238 -14.62 15.60 -7.88
C LEU A 238 -16.07 16.02 -7.61
N ALA A 239 -16.56 15.85 -6.39
CA ALA A 239 -17.86 16.38 -5.97
C ALA A 239 -17.88 17.92 -6.00
N ARG A 240 -16.78 18.58 -5.58
CA ARG A 240 -16.64 20.04 -5.63
C ARG A 240 -16.54 20.56 -7.07
N SER A 241 -15.74 19.92 -7.92
CA SER A 241 -15.60 20.30 -9.33
C SER A 241 -16.89 20.12 -10.14
N ARG A 242 -17.82 19.25 -9.74
CA ARG A 242 -19.16 19.20 -10.34
C ARG A 242 -20.04 20.40 -9.97
N SER A 243 -19.79 21.02 -8.81
CA SER A 243 -20.53 22.21 -8.36
C SER A 243 -20.07 23.49 -9.06
N THR A 244 -18.81 23.55 -9.50
CA THR A 244 -18.22 24.70 -10.17
C THR A 244 -17.91 24.34 -11.63
N LYS A 245 -18.65 24.92 -12.58
CA LYS A 245 -18.66 24.60 -14.03
C LYS A 245 -17.31 24.73 -14.81
N GLN A 246 -16.16 24.80 -14.16
CA GLN A 246 -14.86 25.06 -14.81
C GLN A 246 -13.83 23.93 -14.62
N GLY A 247 -13.18 23.60 -15.75
CA GLY A 247 -11.74 23.35 -15.79
C GLY A 247 -11.28 21.90 -15.66
N HIS A 248 -10.51 21.45 -16.67
CA HIS A 248 -9.98 20.11 -16.82
C HIS A 248 -9.07 19.63 -15.65
N SER A 249 -9.19 18.31 -15.42
CA SER A 249 -8.58 17.48 -14.38
C SER A 249 -7.05 17.33 -14.52
N ARG A 250 -6.27 18.22 -13.90
CA ARG A 250 -4.81 18.07 -13.76
C ARG A 250 -4.32 17.73 -12.35
N GLY A 251 -5.23 17.50 -11.39
CA GLY A 251 -4.86 17.45 -9.98
C GLY A 251 -4.99 16.13 -9.25
N ASP A 252 -5.16 15.00 -9.94
CA ASP A 252 -4.94 13.69 -9.29
C ASP A 252 -3.50 13.63 -8.70
N TRP A 253 -2.53 14.26 -9.37
CA TRP A 253 -1.16 14.42 -8.87
C TRP A 253 -1.02 15.28 -7.61
N SER A 254 -1.90 16.27 -7.42
CA SER A 254 -1.80 17.15 -6.25
C SER A 254 -2.23 16.46 -4.95
N ALA A 255 -3.17 15.50 -5.01
CA ALA A 255 -3.57 14.73 -3.83
C ALA A 255 -2.48 13.71 -3.42
N ILE A 256 -1.87 13.05 -4.40
CA ILE A 256 -0.71 12.17 -4.20
C ILE A 256 0.47 12.98 -3.63
N ALA A 257 0.79 14.12 -4.25
CA ALA A 257 1.86 15.00 -3.80
C ALA A 257 1.60 15.53 -2.38
N LEU A 258 0.34 15.85 -2.03
CA LEU A 258 -0.02 16.27 -0.67
C LEU A 258 0.18 15.14 0.34
N LEU A 259 -0.18 13.90 0.01
CA LEU A 259 0.03 12.76 0.92
C LEU A 259 1.51 12.44 1.11
N ILE A 260 2.28 12.41 0.02
CA ILE A 260 3.74 12.27 0.09
C ILE A 260 4.31 13.42 0.92
N ALA A 261 3.87 14.65 0.67
CA ALA A 261 4.28 15.82 1.45
C ALA A 261 3.89 15.68 2.92
N ILE A 262 2.72 15.16 3.29
CA ILE A 262 2.32 14.95 4.68
C ILE A 262 3.20 13.89 5.35
N VAL A 263 3.50 12.79 4.66
CA VAL A 263 4.39 11.74 5.18
C VAL A 263 5.80 12.31 5.39
N VAL A 264 6.36 12.95 4.36
CA VAL A 264 7.67 13.60 4.42
C VAL A 264 7.69 14.69 5.49
N PHE A 265 6.65 15.50 5.59
CA PHE A 265 6.49 16.54 6.60
C PHE A 265 6.41 15.94 8.01
N SER A 266 5.69 14.83 8.19
CA SER A 266 5.62 14.16 9.49
C SER A 266 7.00 13.63 9.92
N VAL A 267 7.77 13.07 8.99
CA VAL A 267 9.15 12.62 9.22
C VAL A 267 10.08 13.80 9.50
N MET A 268 9.95 14.90 8.76
CA MET A 268 10.82 16.09 8.93
C MET A 268 10.51 16.92 10.18
N PHE A 269 9.24 17.04 10.58
CA PHE A 269 8.85 17.92 11.70
C PHE A 269 8.82 17.21 13.06
N LYS A 270 8.71 15.88 13.10
CA LYS A 270 8.82 15.10 14.35
C LYS A 270 9.74 13.87 14.20
N PRO A 271 10.99 14.05 13.75
CA PRO A 271 11.91 12.93 13.52
C PRO A 271 12.14 12.11 14.79
N LEU A 272 12.20 12.78 15.95
CA LEU A 272 12.35 12.15 17.27
C LEU A 272 11.22 11.16 17.59
N PHE A 273 9.97 11.50 17.26
CA PHE A 273 8.83 10.62 17.53
C PHE A 273 8.86 9.40 16.60
N VAL A 274 9.21 9.62 15.33
CA VAL A 274 9.33 8.54 14.35
C VAL A 274 10.50 7.63 14.69
N ALA A 275 11.65 8.17 15.08
CA ALA A 275 12.82 7.41 15.52
C ALA A 275 12.48 6.51 16.72
N LYS A 276 11.86 7.08 17.77
CA LYS A 276 11.40 6.31 18.95
C LYS A 276 10.39 5.23 18.59
N ALA A 277 9.46 5.51 17.68
CA ALA A 277 8.48 4.51 17.25
C ALA A 277 9.15 3.37 16.47
N LEU A 278 10.07 3.71 15.56
CA LEU A 278 10.83 2.72 14.78
C LEU A 278 11.70 1.84 15.68
N ASP A 279 12.41 2.42 16.64
CA ASP A 279 13.25 1.66 17.57
C ASP A 279 12.42 0.73 18.48
N ARG A 280 11.31 1.22 19.05
CA ARG A 280 10.39 0.35 19.82
C ARG A 280 9.85 -0.82 19.02
N VAL A 281 9.49 -0.56 17.76
CA VAL A 281 9.03 -1.63 16.86
C VAL A 281 10.19 -2.55 16.51
N ALA A 282 11.40 -2.04 16.32
CA ALA A 282 12.60 -2.85 16.06
C ALA A 282 12.85 -3.83 17.22
N VAL A 283 12.90 -3.34 18.46
CA VAL A 283 13.11 -4.19 19.64
C VAL A 283 11.99 -5.23 19.77
N ALA A 284 10.73 -4.84 19.60
CA ALA A 284 9.60 -5.76 19.65
C ALA A 284 9.66 -6.84 18.56
N ARG A 285 10.06 -6.47 17.32
CA ARG A 285 10.21 -7.44 16.22
C ARG A 285 11.43 -8.33 16.40
N HIS A 286 12.50 -7.82 16.97
CA HIS A 286 13.63 -8.65 17.31
C HIS A 286 13.27 -9.71 18.36
N GLN A 287 12.47 -9.34 19.39
CA GLN A 287 11.93 -10.29 20.36
C GLN A 287 10.98 -11.33 19.74
N ASP A 288 10.29 -10.99 18.66
CA ASP A 288 9.51 -11.94 17.84
C ASP A 288 10.40 -12.91 17.03
N GLY A 289 11.71 -12.67 16.99
CA GLY A 289 12.72 -13.49 16.31
C GLY A 289 13.14 -12.97 14.93
N PHE A 290 12.62 -11.84 14.46
CA PHE A 290 13.04 -11.23 13.19
C PHE A 290 14.49 -10.73 13.28
N GLN A 291 15.23 -10.77 12.18
CA GLN A 291 16.65 -10.41 12.14
C GLN A 291 16.92 -9.18 11.26
N ILE A 292 16.39 -9.13 10.05
CA ILE A 292 16.71 -8.08 9.06
C ILE A 292 15.81 -6.83 9.23
N ILE A 293 14.49 -7.02 9.39
CA ILE A 293 13.51 -5.95 9.60
C ILE A 293 13.88 -5.07 10.80
N PRO A 294 14.15 -5.60 12.01
CA PRO A 294 14.50 -4.76 13.16
C PRO A 294 15.83 -4.01 12.94
N LEU A 295 16.81 -4.61 12.27
CA LEU A 295 18.05 -3.94 11.90
C LEU A 295 17.79 -2.69 11.05
N TYR A 296 16.98 -2.79 10.00
CA TYR A 296 16.67 -1.62 9.17
C TYR A 296 15.86 -0.57 9.92
N MET A 297 14.95 -0.97 10.81
CA MET A 297 14.17 -0.04 11.64
C MET A 297 15.05 0.71 12.64
N ALA A 298 15.92 0.01 13.37
CA ALA A 298 16.86 0.64 14.31
C ALA A 298 17.89 1.51 13.58
N ARG A 299 18.36 1.08 12.39
CA ARG A 299 19.25 1.90 11.56
C ARG A 299 18.55 3.19 11.10
N ALA A 300 17.28 3.10 10.67
CA ALA A 300 16.50 4.27 10.31
C ALA A 300 16.26 5.19 11.52
N ALA A 301 15.99 4.64 12.71
CA ALA A 301 15.88 5.41 13.96
C ALA A 301 17.18 6.14 14.29
N MET A 302 18.33 5.45 14.21
CA MET A 302 19.67 6.03 14.39
C MET A 302 19.97 7.18 13.42
N HIS A 303 19.50 7.10 12.17
CA HIS A 303 19.71 8.17 11.19
C HIS A 303 18.76 9.36 11.41
N LEU A 304 17.53 9.09 11.90
CA LEU A 304 16.54 10.13 12.19
C LEU A 304 16.86 10.90 13.48
N ASP A 305 17.46 10.23 14.47
CA ASP A 305 17.85 10.82 15.74
C ASP A 305 19.18 10.23 16.23
N PRO A 306 20.32 10.74 15.73
CA PRO A 306 21.65 10.25 16.09
C PRO A 306 22.07 10.64 17.51
N SER A 307 21.26 11.43 18.23
CA SER A 307 21.58 11.88 19.59
C SER A 307 21.35 10.79 20.65
N GLN A 308 20.57 9.76 20.31
CA GLN A 308 20.25 8.66 21.21
C GLN A 308 21.25 7.51 21.03
N PRO A 309 22.10 7.22 22.03
CA PRO A 309 23.10 6.16 21.94
C PRO A 309 22.46 4.76 21.90
N GLU A 310 21.26 4.62 22.48
CA GLU A 310 20.49 3.37 22.53
C GLU A 310 20.24 2.79 21.14
N TYR A 311 19.89 3.63 20.16
CA TYR A 311 19.62 3.16 18.79
C TYR A 311 20.86 2.55 18.13
N MET A 312 22.03 3.14 18.38
CA MET A 312 23.30 2.66 17.82
C MET A 312 23.74 1.36 18.50
N MET A 313 23.49 1.22 19.80
CA MET A 313 23.70 -0.04 20.53
C MET A 313 22.81 -1.16 19.98
N HIS A 314 21.51 -0.93 19.81
CA HIS A 314 20.60 -1.93 19.22
C HIS A 314 21.04 -2.32 17.80
N VAL A 315 21.47 -1.37 16.97
CA VAL A 315 22.02 -1.67 15.63
C VAL A 315 23.27 -2.55 15.72
N ALA A 316 24.16 -2.29 16.68
CA ALA A 316 25.35 -3.10 16.88
C ALA A 316 25.00 -4.52 17.36
N GLU A 317 24.07 -4.65 18.29
CA GLU A 317 23.54 -5.94 18.77
C GLU A 317 22.94 -6.75 17.62
N PHE A 318 22.06 -6.13 16.81
CA PHE A 318 21.47 -6.82 15.65
C PHE A 318 22.50 -7.22 14.60
N TYR A 319 23.59 -6.46 14.42
CA TYR A 319 24.70 -6.90 13.56
C TYR A 319 25.47 -8.08 14.15
N ASP A 320 25.63 -8.12 15.47
CA ASP A 320 26.28 -9.22 16.19
C ASP A 320 25.49 -10.51 16.02
N ASP A 321 24.16 -10.44 16.17
CA ASP A 321 23.23 -11.57 16.02
C ASP A 321 23.22 -12.15 14.60
N LEU A 322 23.48 -11.30 13.59
CA LEU A 322 23.65 -11.70 12.19
C LEU A 322 25.04 -12.29 11.89
N GLY A 323 25.90 -12.47 12.89
CA GLY A 323 27.29 -12.92 12.73
C GLY A 323 28.23 -11.87 12.11
N ARG A 324 27.78 -10.61 12.01
CA ARG A 324 28.58 -9.49 11.47
C ARG A 324 29.32 -8.75 12.59
N HIS A 325 30.07 -9.51 13.38
CA HIS A 325 30.81 -9.04 14.57
C HIS A 325 31.73 -7.84 14.27
N HIS A 326 32.36 -7.82 13.10
CA HIS A 326 33.22 -6.71 12.70
C HIS A 326 32.43 -5.40 12.55
N THR A 327 31.26 -5.43 11.89
CA THR A 327 30.39 -4.25 11.76
C THR A 327 29.83 -3.82 13.10
N ALA A 328 29.41 -4.77 13.95
CA ALA A 328 28.95 -4.49 15.31
C ALA A 328 30.04 -3.79 16.14
N ARG A 329 31.28 -4.29 16.06
CA ARG A 329 32.44 -3.70 16.74
C ARG A 329 32.72 -2.28 16.26
N ILE A 330 32.74 -2.03 14.95
CA ILE A 330 32.93 -0.67 14.41
C ILE A 330 31.86 0.28 14.94
N MET A 331 30.60 -0.15 15.01
CA MET A 331 29.51 0.68 15.56
C MET A 331 29.70 0.97 17.04
N ARG A 332 30.07 -0.03 17.86
CA ARG A 332 30.37 0.17 19.30
C ARG A 332 31.55 1.12 19.51
N GLU A 333 32.59 1.00 18.70
CA GLU A 333 33.76 1.89 18.76
C GLU A 333 33.42 3.33 18.35
N ASP A 334 32.62 3.53 17.29
CA ASP A 334 32.17 4.88 16.89
C ASP A 334 31.26 5.50 17.95
N LEU A 335 30.36 4.71 18.56
CA LEU A 335 29.55 5.17 19.68
C LEU A 335 30.43 5.61 20.86
N TYR A 336 31.40 4.78 21.25
CA TYR A 336 32.32 5.09 22.34
C TYR A 336 33.11 6.38 22.08
N LYS A 337 33.64 6.56 20.85
CA LYS A 337 34.35 7.79 20.45
C LYS A 337 33.48 9.03 20.58
N ARG A 338 32.19 8.95 20.22
CA ARG A 338 31.25 10.08 20.32
C ARG A 338 30.87 10.40 21.77
N TRP A 339 30.81 9.41 22.65
CA TRP A 339 30.33 9.57 24.02
C TRP A 339 31.42 9.90 25.03
N ARG A 340 32.67 9.49 24.76
CA ARG A 340 33.83 9.75 25.64
C ARG A 340 33.95 11.22 26.08
N PRO A 341 33.83 12.24 25.21
CA PRO A 341 33.91 13.64 25.64
C PRO A 341 32.84 14.04 26.66
N CYS A 342 31.64 13.47 26.57
CA CYS A 342 30.55 13.75 27.52
C CYS A 342 30.82 13.09 28.89
N VAL A 343 31.33 11.86 28.88
CA VAL A 343 31.73 11.16 30.11
C VAL A 343 32.87 11.90 30.81
N ASP A 344 33.88 12.32 30.06
CA ASP A 344 35.02 13.10 30.57
C ASP A 344 34.55 14.44 31.18
N MET A 345 33.58 15.12 30.56
CA MET A 345 32.98 16.35 31.09
C MET A 345 32.22 16.10 32.41
N LEU A 346 31.42 15.04 32.49
CA LEU A 346 30.67 14.69 33.71
C LEU A 346 31.60 14.28 34.86
N GLN A 347 32.70 13.58 34.55
CA GLN A 347 33.75 13.29 35.54
C GLN A 347 34.44 14.56 36.03
N GLN A 348 34.76 15.51 35.14
CA GLN A 348 35.36 16.79 35.53
C GLN A 348 34.44 17.63 36.42
N GLN A 349 33.12 17.50 36.24
CA GLN A 349 32.12 18.16 37.09
C GLN A 349 31.85 17.43 38.41
N GLY A 350 32.51 16.29 38.67
CA GLY A 350 32.32 15.48 39.88
C GLY A 350 30.95 14.79 39.95
N LEU A 351 30.22 14.71 38.83
CA LEU A 351 28.89 14.08 38.75
C LEU A 351 28.97 12.56 38.54
N LEU A 352 30.15 12.04 38.16
CA LEU A 352 30.46 10.62 38.04
C LEU A 352 31.71 10.31 38.86
N SER A 353 31.63 9.31 39.75
CA SER A 353 32.81 8.79 40.43
C SER A 353 33.70 8.05 39.43
N LYS A 354 35.03 8.09 39.62
CA LYS A 354 35.98 7.30 38.80
C LYS A 354 35.70 5.80 38.86
N ASP A 355 35.04 5.34 39.92
CA ASP A 355 34.73 3.94 40.15
C ASP A 355 33.44 3.49 39.43
N ASP A 356 32.60 4.42 38.96
CA ASP A 356 31.32 4.13 38.28
C ASP A 356 31.45 4.04 36.75
N VAL A 357 32.60 4.41 36.20
CA VAL A 357 32.82 4.32 34.75
C VAL A 357 33.16 2.88 34.40
N LEU A 358 32.25 2.26 33.63
CA LEU A 358 32.45 1.00 32.93
C LEU A 358 33.90 0.90 32.42
N THR A 359 34.72 0.16 33.15
CA THR A 359 36.05 -0.23 32.68
C THR A 359 35.84 -0.90 31.34
N VAL A 360 36.33 -0.26 30.28
CA VAL A 360 36.44 -0.85 28.95
C VAL A 360 37.02 -2.26 29.16
N PRO A 361 36.36 -3.33 28.68
CA PRO A 361 36.92 -4.67 28.78
C PRO A 361 38.35 -4.63 28.24
N LYS A 362 39.33 -5.12 29.01
CA LYS A 362 40.76 -5.06 28.65
C LYS A 362 41.08 -5.66 27.26
N GLU A 363 40.15 -6.41 26.67
CA GLU A 363 40.19 -6.84 25.27
C GLU A 363 40.29 -5.70 24.23
N TYR A 364 39.98 -4.45 24.59
CA TYR A 364 40.07 -3.30 23.68
C TYR A 364 41.33 -2.45 23.85
N GLU A 365 42.17 -2.68 24.88
CA GLU A 365 43.40 -1.90 25.13
C GLU A 365 44.63 -2.37 24.31
N HIS A 366 44.55 -3.53 23.63
CA HIS A 366 45.72 -4.16 23.00
C HIS A 366 45.71 -4.17 21.46
N MET A 367 44.86 -3.39 20.80
CA MET A 367 45.06 -3.16 19.36
C MET A 367 46.08 -2.05 19.12
N PRO A 368 47.11 -2.28 18.29
CA PRO A 368 48.01 -1.23 17.87
C PRO A 368 47.22 -0.15 17.14
N ASN A 369 47.59 1.11 17.38
CA ASN A 369 47.18 2.27 16.57
C ASN A 369 47.74 2.16 15.14
N SER A 370 47.47 1.07 14.41
CA SER A 370 47.66 1.02 12.97
C SER A 370 46.42 1.62 12.30
N VAL A 371 46.20 2.92 12.56
CA VAL A 371 45.74 3.79 11.48
C VAL A 371 46.97 3.97 10.60
N THR A 372 47.25 2.96 9.78
CA THR A 372 48.07 3.17 8.60
C THR A 372 47.31 4.19 7.78
N GLU A 373 47.92 5.35 7.56
CA GLU A 373 47.56 6.22 6.45
C GLU A 373 47.48 5.35 5.19
N VAL A 374 46.26 4.97 4.81
CA VAL A 374 45.99 4.42 3.50
C VAL A 374 46.13 5.62 2.57
N SER A 375 47.28 5.67 1.90
CA SER A 375 47.62 6.56 0.80
C SER A 375 46.39 6.82 -0.09
N GLY A 376 46.18 8.08 -0.46
CA GLY A 376 44.98 8.61 -1.12
C GLY A 376 44.59 8.00 -2.48
N GLU A 377 45.27 6.96 -2.96
CA GLU A 377 44.91 6.24 -4.19
C GLU A 377 43.90 5.10 -3.97
N GLU A 378 43.85 4.49 -2.78
CA GLU A 378 42.93 3.35 -2.52
C GLU A 378 41.51 3.79 -2.12
N GLN A 379 41.34 5.04 -1.67
CA GLN A 379 40.02 5.63 -1.39
C GLN A 379 39.22 5.93 -2.67
N VAL A 380 39.88 6.22 -3.79
CA VAL A 380 39.20 6.50 -5.08
C VAL A 380 38.64 5.20 -5.68
N GLY A 381 39.39 4.10 -5.60
CA GLY A 381 38.94 2.79 -6.07
C GLY A 381 37.76 2.23 -5.27
N THR A 382 37.78 2.40 -3.95
CA THR A 382 36.71 1.89 -3.07
C THR A 382 35.43 2.72 -3.20
N ARG A 383 35.53 4.04 -3.42
CA ARG A 383 34.38 4.91 -3.68
C ARG A 383 33.72 4.61 -5.03
N ALA A 384 34.51 4.41 -6.09
CA ALA A 384 34.00 4.03 -7.41
C ALA A 384 33.29 2.66 -7.40
N ARG A 385 33.76 1.72 -6.57
CA ARG A 385 33.17 0.37 -6.43
C ARG A 385 31.88 0.35 -5.60
N LEU A 386 31.73 1.29 -4.66
CA LEU A 386 30.49 1.47 -3.89
C LEU A 386 29.41 2.20 -4.68
N GLU A 387 29.76 3.17 -5.54
CA GLU A 387 28.82 3.83 -6.45
C GLU A 387 28.26 2.88 -7.54
N THR A 388 29.02 1.86 -7.93
CA THR A 388 28.54 0.83 -8.86
C THR A 388 27.58 -0.19 -8.22
N LEU A 389 27.71 -0.43 -6.91
CA LEU A 389 26.88 -1.41 -6.19
C LEU A 389 25.62 -0.80 -5.55
N TYR A 390 25.64 0.50 -5.23
CA TYR A 390 24.57 1.16 -4.48
C TYR A 390 23.95 2.38 -5.17
N GLY A 391 24.40 2.75 -6.38
CA GLY A 391 23.93 3.93 -7.10
C GLY A 391 24.43 5.24 -6.46
N PRO A 392 24.25 6.39 -7.15
CA PRO A 392 24.73 7.68 -6.65
C PRO A 392 23.94 8.09 -5.40
N PHE A 393 24.67 8.44 -4.34
CA PHE A 393 24.16 9.08 -3.12
C PHE A 393 23.77 10.54 -3.38
#